data_AF-A0A816BJS8-F1
#
_entry.id   AF-A0A816BJS8-F1
#
_cell.length_a   1.000
_cell.length_b   1.000
_cell.length_c   1.000
_cell.angle_alpha   90.00
_cell.angle_beta   90.00
_cell.angle_gamma   90.00
#
_symmetry.space_group_name_H-M   'P 1'
#
loop_
_entity.id
_entity.type
_entity.pdbx_description
1 polymer ?
#
loop_
_entity_poly.entity_id
_entity_poly.type
_entity_poly.pdbx_seq_one_letter_code
_entity_poly.pdbx_strand_id
1 'polypeptide(L)'
;MLKTWSQSDVCAYLDEIGLSGYVDKFTVSHEAWRKHVFRKHGPEQPNKHSPKLTNLFRVDNTLPDECLHETAAQSFLGEIQIQNETCGKEEVSSFENLQKLYLHFLLKLRGEGMLSARITQLVNTSLENIIEGVVESVLYASGVSRSNYDVQQLLAFIKNLFQDSSPNEYTFMKKCEKEFDLIRPVEMSLPDGGFFYYIPIKEVLCRMLKKTEFVEILKRGLRENKLYAGSGLMFSYRDGSIAQKRHIDDKILVQLYTDEITCVSPLRGRQTEYKTNMIYFRLDDLPQEMQGLLCNIHLVAVGYSHDMQTDEGLSAFWAPVKSDLMSLNDDGLLVKDEVYKFTSSTVCSDNLAAHRVGGFQCSFSSGRVCRYCLIPYKELANISDERSSVCIRTVDTHNEHVRHVTRFPNDASIYGVKGPSCLLGLPGFHPISSLPPDVMHDLMEGVMPLITSAIFSTIVHDRLMTVKQLLDLVNNFSYGRHDRDSTPPLLKDNHIRDQKIPGKAIEKY
;
A
#
# COMPACT_ATOMS: atom_id res chain seq x y z
N MET A 1 -2.96 -8.37 -7.35
CA MET A 1 -4.04 -8.87 -6.45
C MET A 1 -4.51 -7.74 -5.53
N LEU A 2 -5.60 -7.07 -5.85
CA LEU A 2 -6.30 -6.16 -4.93
C LEU A 2 -7.68 -6.75 -4.67
N LYS A 3 -7.83 -7.49 -3.56
CA LYS A 3 -9.15 -7.85 -3.04
C LYS A 3 -9.85 -6.53 -2.71
N THR A 4 -11.08 -6.35 -3.19
CA THR A 4 -11.95 -5.26 -2.74
C THR A 4 -12.34 -5.52 -1.30
N TRP A 5 -11.91 -4.66 -0.37
CA TRP A 5 -12.25 -4.77 1.05
C TRP A 5 -13.71 -4.39 1.26
N SER A 6 -14.42 -5.13 2.10
CA SER A 6 -15.71 -4.66 2.61
C SER A 6 -15.49 -3.63 3.72
N GLN A 7 -16.48 -2.77 3.97
CA GLN A 7 -16.41 -1.76 5.03
C GLN A 7 -16.18 -2.36 6.42
N SER A 8 -16.64 -3.59 6.68
CA SER A 8 -16.33 -4.31 7.92
C SER A 8 -14.86 -4.72 8.02
N ASP A 9 -14.22 -5.04 6.89
CA ASP A 9 -12.82 -5.47 6.86
C ASP A 9 -11.89 -4.28 7.11
N VAL A 10 -12.22 -3.10 6.58
CA VAL A 10 -11.45 -1.87 6.82
C VAL A 10 -11.59 -1.41 8.26
N CYS A 11 -12.80 -1.39 8.83
CA CYS A 11 -12.98 -1.03 10.23
C CYS A 11 -12.29 -2.01 11.18
N ALA A 12 -12.38 -3.32 10.90
CA ALA A 12 -11.69 -4.34 11.69
C ALA A 12 -10.17 -4.17 11.61
N TYR A 13 -9.63 -3.88 10.42
CA TYR A 13 -8.20 -3.60 10.24
C TYR A 13 -7.75 -2.36 11.00
N LEU A 14 -8.47 -1.24 10.88
CA LEU A 14 -8.13 0.00 11.57
C LEU A 14 -8.19 -0.15 13.09
N ASP A 15 -9.18 -0.88 13.62
CA ASP A 15 -9.23 -1.24 15.05
C ASP A 15 -8.03 -2.10 15.46
N GLU A 16 -7.61 -3.04 14.61
CA GLU A 16 -6.55 -4.01 14.87
C GLU A 16 -5.14 -3.40 14.83
N ILE A 17 -4.88 -2.43 13.94
CA ILE A 17 -3.60 -1.70 13.91
C ILE A 17 -3.56 -0.52 14.91
N GLY A 18 -4.53 -0.44 15.82
CA GLY A 18 -4.55 0.56 16.90
C GLY A 18 -5.01 1.96 16.46
N LEU A 19 -5.71 2.06 15.32
CA LEU A 19 -6.26 3.30 14.77
C LEU A 19 -7.76 3.48 15.05
N SER A 20 -8.29 2.85 16.11
CA SER A 20 -9.72 2.76 16.40
C SER A 20 -10.43 4.11 16.56
N GLY A 21 -9.74 5.17 16.97
CA GLY A 21 -10.34 6.51 17.07
C GLY A 21 -10.88 7.05 15.74
N TYR A 22 -10.44 6.49 14.61
CA TYR A 22 -10.98 6.80 13.30
C TYR A 22 -12.39 6.24 13.12
N VAL A 23 -12.67 5.07 13.71
CA VAL A 23 -13.97 4.39 13.61
C VAL A 23 -15.10 5.26 14.17
N ASP A 24 -14.86 5.98 15.27
CA ASP A 24 -15.85 6.87 15.88
C ASP A 24 -16.29 8.01 14.94
N LYS A 25 -15.37 8.58 14.13
CA LYS A 25 -15.73 9.56 13.07
C LYS A 25 -16.53 8.91 11.92
N PHE A 26 -16.44 7.59 11.72
CA PHE A 26 -17.16 6.83 10.68
C PHE A 26 -18.51 6.23 11.16
N THR A 27 -18.81 6.22 12.46
CA THR A 27 -19.98 5.49 13.03
C THR A 27 -21.35 6.08 12.69
N VAL A 28 -21.45 7.36 12.30
CA VAL A 28 -22.73 8.04 12.03
C VAL A 28 -23.53 7.36 10.89
N SER A 29 -22.87 6.66 9.96
CA SER A 29 -23.55 5.95 8.85
C SER A 29 -24.07 4.55 9.22
N HIS A 30 -23.58 3.95 10.31
CA HIS A 30 -23.91 2.56 10.67
C HIS A 30 -25.36 2.40 11.11
N GLU A 31 -25.91 3.39 11.82
CA GLU A 31 -27.29 3.37 12.30
C GLU A 31 -28.30 3.57 11.15
N ALA A 32 -27.95 4.42 10.18
CA ALA A 32 -28.77 4.65 8.98
C ALA A 32 -28.79 3.41 8.06
N TRP A 33 -27.67 2.73 7.90
CA TRP A 33 -27.56 1.50 7.09
C TRP A 33 -28.31 0.33 7.73
N ARG A 34 -28.17 0.09 9.04
CA ARG A 34 -28.96 -0.92 9.76
C ARG A 34 -30.45 -0.66 9.66
N LYS A 35 -30.89 0.59 9.83
CA LYS A 35 -32.30 0.99 9.66
C LYS A 35 -32.80 0.77 8.22
N HIS A 36 -31.96 0.98 7.21
CA HIS A 36 -32.29 0.71 5.80
C HIS A 36 -32.44 -0.78 5.50
N VAL A 37 -31.48 -1.62 5.91
CA VAL A 37 -31.52 -3.07 5.71
C VAL A 37 -32.70 -3.70 6.43
N PHE A 38 -32.98 -3.30 7.68
CA PHE A 38 -34.14 -3.78 8.42
C PHE A 38 -35.47 -3.35 7.77
N ARG A 39 -35.53 -2.14 7.21
CA ARG A 39 -36.73 -1.64 6.49
C ARG A 39 -36.98 -2.33 5.16
N LYS A 40 -35.94 -2.68 4.40
CA LYS A 40 -36.08 -3.26 3.05
C LYS A 40 -36.02 -4.79 3.02
N HIS A 41 -35.38 -5.40 4.01
CA HIS A 41 -35.05 -6.83 4.02
C HIS A 41 -35.40 -7.51 5.36
N GLY A 42 -36.19 -6.84 6.22
CA GLY A 42 -36.90 -7.48 7.33
C GLY A 42 -37.96 -8.49 6.84
N PRO A 43 -38.40 -9.43 7.68
CA PRO A 43 -38.57 -10.83 7.30
C PRO A 43 -39.77 -11.09 6.40
N GLU A 44 -39.52 -11.40 5.13
CA GLU A 44 -40.38 -12.31 4.38
C GLU A 44 -40.00 -13.75 4.75
N GLN A 45 -41.00 -14.52 5.20
CA GLN A 45 -40.86 -15.92 5.59
C GLN A 45 -40.43 -16.82 4.41
N PRO A 46 -39.79 -17.97 4.69
CA PRO A 46 -39.06 -18.73 3.68
C PRO A 46 -40.03 -19.56 2.82
N ASN A 47 -40.10 -19.27 1.52
CA ASN A 47 -40.73 -20.18 0.59
C ASN A 47 -39.68 -21.05 -0.13
N LYS A 48 -39.80 -22.35 0.18
CA LYS A 48 -39.28 -23.56 -0.45
C LYS A 48 -38.81 -23.36 -1.91
N HIS A 49 -37.49 -23.32 -2.11
CA HIS A 49 -36.73 -23.94 -3.22
C HIS A 49 -35.31 -23.34 -3.26
N SER A 50 -34.48 -23.68 -2.27
CA SER A 50 -33.02 -23.45 -2.35
C SER A 50 -32.37 -24.65 -3.05
N PRO A 51 -31.61 -24.47 -4.15
CA PRO A 51 -30.74 -25.52 -4.67
C PRO A 51 -29.65 -25.82 -3.63
N LYS A 52 -29.37 -27.10 -3.41
CA LYS A 52 -28.42 -27.62 -2.42
C LYS A 52 -27.01 -27.07 -2.64
N LEU A 53 -26.44 -26.44 -1.61
CA LEU A 53 -25.02 -26.13 -1.44
C LEU A 53 -24.21 -27.42 -1.19
N THR A 54 -24.01 -28.25 -2.21
CA THR A 54 -23.25 -29.52 -2.04
C THR A 54 -22.05 -29.71 -2.97
N ASN A 55 -21.59 -28.71 -3.74
CA ASN A 55 -20.50 -28.94 -4.71
C ASN A 55 -19.26 -28.01 -4.59
N LEU A 56 -18.93 -27.47 -3.41
CA LEU A 56 -17.72 -26.63 -3.23
C LEU A 56 -16.51 -27.36 -2.62
N PHE A 57 -16.56 -28.68 -2.46
CA PHE A 57 -15.40 -29.49 -2.08
C PHE A 57 -15.26 -30.71 -3.00
N ARG A 58 -14.66 -30.52 -4.17
CA ARG A 58 -13.97 -31.60 -4.90
C ARG A 58 -12.53 -31.15 -5.11
N VAL A 59 -11.63 -31.79 -4.36
CA VAL A 59 -10.20 -31.79 -4.61
C VAL A 59 -9.97 -32.90 -5.63
N ASP A 60 -9.76 -32.54 -6.90
CA ASP A 60 -9.21 -33.48 -7.88
C ASP A 60 -7.68 -33.38 -7.82
N ASN A 61 -7.07 -34.41 -7.22
CA ASN A 61 -5.63 -34.62 -7.18
C ASN A 61 -5.17 -35.24 -8.50
N THR A 62 -4.80 -34.42 -9.49
CA THR A 62 -3.90 -34.81 -10.59
C THR A 62 -3.26 -33.57 -11.22
N LEU A 63 -2.03 -33.25 -10.82
CA LEU A 63 -1.13 -32.33 -11.54
C LEU A 63 -0.20 -33.17 -12.44
N PRO A 64 -0.03 -32.83 -13.73
CA PRO A 64 1.18 -33.15 -14.47
C PRO A 64 2.26 -32.10 -14.20
N ASP A 65 3.48 -32.60 -14.04
CA ASP A 65 4.74 -31.85 -13.89
C ASP A 65 5.00 -30.84 -15.03
N GLU A 66 5.87 -29.88 -14.70
CA GLU A 66 6.54 -28.88 -15.55
C GLU A 66 5.93 -27.47 -15.58
N CYS A 67 6.39 -26.62 -14.65
CA CYS A 67 6.61 -25.20 -14.93
C CYS A 67 7.69 -24.62 -14.00
N LEU A 68 8.94 -24.72 -14.45
CA LEU A 68 10.07 -23.93 -13.98
C LEU A 68 9.77 -22.46 -14.29
N HIS A 69 9.54 -21.62 -13.26
CA HIS A 69 9.75 -20.15 -13.23
C HIS A 69 9.12 -19.49 -11.99
N GLU A 70 8.40 -20.23 -11.13
CA GLU A 70 7.93 -19.76 -9.81
C GLU A 70 8.92 -19.97 -8.65
N THR A 71 10.07 -20.62 -8.90
CA THR A 71 11.05 -20.98 -7.87
C THR A 71 11.79 -19.79 -7.26
N ALA A 72 11.93 -18.66 -7.94
CA ALA A 72 12.63 -17.50 -7.39
C ALA A 72 11.81 -16.79 -6.28
N ALA A 73 10.49 -16.63 -6.46
CA ALA A 73 9.62 -15.97 -5.47
C ALA A 73 9.16 -16.93 -4.36
N GLN A 74 9.02 -18.23 -4.65
CA GLN A 74 8.74 -19.23 -3.61
C GLN A 74 9.95 -19.55 -2.74
N SER A 75 11.20 -19.32 -3.20
CA SER A 75 12.36 -19.31 -2.30
C SER A 75 12.28 -18.18 -1.26
N PHE A 76 11.62 -17.07 -1.59
CA PHE A 76 11.59 -15.88 -0.75
C PHE A 76 10.49 -15.89 0.33
N LEU A 77 9.44 -16.68 0.14
CA LEU A 77 8.41 -16.95 1.17
C LEU A 77 8.58 -18.33 1.83
N GLY A 78 9.59 -19.10 1.40
CA GLY A 78 9.83 -20.49 1.77
C GLY A 78 11.13 -20.76 2.55
N GLU A 79 11.87 -19.74 2.98
CA GLU A 79 13.07 -19.93 3.80
C GLU A 79 13.09 -19.01 5.03
N ILE A 80 12.16 -19.25 5.96
CA ILE A 80 12.61 -19.57 7.32
C ILE A 80 12.83 -21.08 7.31
N GLN A 81 13.85 -21.53 6.57
CA GLN A 81 14.55 -22.72 7.01
C GLN A 81 15.20 -22.28 8.31
N ILE A 82 14.58 -22.65 9.42
CA ILE A 82 15.33 -22.86 10.65
C ILE A 82 16.46 -23.78 10.21
N GLN A 83 17.65 -23.22 10.02
CA GLN A 83 18.85 -24.02 9.87
C GLN A 83 18.83 -24.92 11.09
N ASN A 84 18.63 -26.21 10.86
CA ASN A 84 19.05 -27.23 11.79
C ASN A 84 20.58 -27.18 11.78
N GLU A 85 21.15 -26.13 12.39
CA GLU A 85 22.50 -26.19 12.88
C GLU A 85 22.52 -27.38 13.83
N THR A 86 23.20 -28.42 13.39
CA THR A 86 23.64 -29.51 14.27
C THR A 86 24.72 -28.94 15.17
N CYS A 87 24.30 -28.10 16.12
CA CYS A 87 25.14 -27.64 17.21
C CYS A 87 24.72 -28.41 18.47
N GLY A 88 25.67 -29.19 18.99
CA GLY A 88 25.45 -30.03 20.15
C GLY A 88 24.99 -29.23 21.37
N LYS A 89 23.96 -29.77 22.03
CA LYS A 89 23.53 -29.47 23.40
C LYS A 89 23.13 -28.02 23.69
N GLU A 90 21.83 -27.77 23.61
CA GLU A 90 21.08 -26.99 24.62
C GLU A 90 19.58 -27.32 24.50
N GLU A 91 19.04 -28.11 25.45
CA GLU A 91 17.62 -28.48 25.60
C GLU A 91 16.75 -27.32 26.13
N VAL A 92 17.00 -26.10 25.64
CA VAL A 92 16.27 -24.88 26.00
C VAL A 92 15.42 -24.46 24.78
N SER A 93 14.10 -24.50 24.74
CA SER A 93 13.14 -25.53 25.16
C SER A 93 12.11 -25.63 24.00
N SER A 94 11.66 -26.84 23.61
CA SER A 94 10.69 -27.00 22.51
C SER A 94 9.38 -26.21 22.70
N PHE A 95 9.08 -25.86 23.95
CA PHE A 95 7.90 -25.13 24.40
C PHE A 95 7.93 -23.63 24.08
N GLU A 96 9.07 -22.96 24.21
CA GLU A 96 9.21 -21.53 23.85
C GLU A 96 9.03 -21.32 22.34
N ASN A 97 9.57 -22.24 21.53
CA ASN A 97 9.36 -22.23 20.08
C ASN A 97 7.88 -22.36 19.71
N LEU A 98 7.11 -23.20 20.43
CA LEU A 98 5.69 -23.37 20.17
C LEU A 98 4.88 -22.12 20.56
N GLN A 99 5.23 -21.44 21.65
CA GLN A 99 4.62 -20.16 22.02
C GLN A 99 4.84 -19.09 20.93
N LYS A 100 6.06 -19.01 20.40
CA LYS A 100 6.39 -18.09 19.31
C LYS A 100 5.62 -18.42 18.03
N LEU A 101 5.54 -19.70 17.66
CA LEU A 101 4.75 -20.15 16.50
C LEU A 101 3.27 -19.82 16.65
N TYR A 102 2.71 -20.04 17.85
CA TYR A 102 1.31 -19.75 18.12
C TYR A 102 1.01 -18.25 18.06
N LEU A 103 1.87 -17.43 18.66
CA LEU A 103 1.75 -15.97 18.59
C LEU A 103 1.81 -15.48 17.13
N HIS A 104 2.71 -16.06 16.32
CA HIS A 104 2.81 -15.74 14.89
C HIS A 104 1.55 -16.16 14.13
N PHE A 105 0.98 -17.33 14.44
CA PHE A 105 -0.29 -17.78 13.86
C PHE A 105 -1.42 -16.80 14.17
N LEU A 106 -1.55 -16.34 15.42
CA LEU A 106 -2.54 -15.34 15.80
C LEU A 106 -2.32 -14.02 15.07
N LEU A 107 -1.07 -13.58 14.93
CA LEU A 107 -0.71 -12.37 14.19
C LEU A 107 -1.08 -12.49 12.71
N LYS A 108 -0.87 -13.65 12.08
CA LYS A 108 -1.29 -13.89 10.69
C LYS A 108 -2.80 -13.91 10.53
N LEU A 109 -3.53 -14.54 11.45
CA LEU A 109 -5.00 -14.54 11.42
C LEU A 109 -5.56 -13.12 11.47
N ARG A 110 -4.93 -12.27 12.26
CA ARG A 110 -5.24 -10.85 12.39
C ARG A 110 -4.84 -10.09 11.12
N GLY A 111 -3.56 -10.04 10.79
CA GLY A 111 -3.06 -9.23 9.67
C GLY A 111 -3.50 -9.72 8.29
N GLU A 112 -3.34 -11.01 7.98
CA GLU A 112 -3.68 -11.58 6.66
C GLU A 112 -5.14 -12.02 6.58
N GLY A 113 -5.65 -12.61 7.67
CA GLY A 113 -7.03 -13.07 7.76
C GLY A 113 -8.04 -11.95 8.05
N MET A 114 -7.56 -10.77 8.43
CA MET A 114 -8.37 -9.59 8.79
C MET A 114 -9.39 -9.91 9.88
N LEU A 115 -9.04 -10.83 10.78
CA LEU A 115 -9.94 -11.29 11.83
C LEU A 115 -9.83 -10.34 13.02
N SER A 116 -10.96 -9.68 13.33
CA SER A 116 -11.06 -8.85 14.54
C SER A 116 -10.56 -9.59 15.79
N ALA A 117 -10.02 -8.84 16.76
CA ALA A 117 -9.54 -9.39 18.03
C ALA A 117 -10.57 -10.32 18.71
N ARG A 118 -11.86 -10.01 18.60
CA ARG A 118 -12.95 -10.87 19.10
C ARG A 118 -12.99 -12.23 18.41
N ILE A 119 -12.88 -12.26 17.08
CA ILE A 119 -12.86 -13.51 16.32
C ILE A 119 -11.58 -14.28 16.63
N THR A 120 -10.43 -13.60 16.70
CA THR A 120 -9.17 -14.23 17.11
C THR A 120 -9.29 -14.88 18.49
N GLN A 121 -9.96 -14.22 19.43
CA GLN A 121 -10.20 -14.78 20.75
C GLN A 121 -11.11 -16.01 20.72
N LEU A 122 -12.15 -15.98 19.88
CA LEU A 122 -13.01 -17.14 19.66
C LEU A 122 -12.21 -18.32 19.07
N VAL A 123 -11.33 -18.05 18.10
CA VAL A 123 -10.44 -19.07 17.52
C VAL A 123 -9.48 -19.62 18.59
N ASN A 124 -8.90 -18.75 19.41
CA ASN A 124 -8.01 -19.11 20.52
C ASN A 124 -8.69 -20.08 21.50
N THR A 125 -9.86 -19.72 22.03
CA THR A 125 -10.63 -20.59 22.95
C THR A 125 -11.11 -21.87 22.27
N SER A 126 -11.48 -21.83 20.98
CA SER A 126 -11.91 -23.04 20.26
C SER A 126 -10.76 -24.03 20.08
N LEU A 127 -9.56 -23.54 19.76
CA LEU A 127 -8.37 -24.37 19.62
C LEU A 127 -7.93 -24.97 20.97
N GLU A 128 -8.00 -24.20 22.06
CA GLU A 128 -7.75 -24.68 23.43
C GLU A 128 -8.63 -25.90 23.74
N ASN A 129 -9.95 -25.78 23.52
CA ASN A 129 -10.91 -26.86 23.77
C ASN A 129 -10.67 -28.10 22.90
N ILE A 130 -10.33 -27.92 21.62
CA ILE A 130 -10.05 -29.04 20.70
C ILE A 130 -8.81 -29.81 21.17
N ILE A 131 -7.74 -29.08 21.53
CA ILE A 131 -6.48 -29.71 21.96
C ILE A 131 -6.66 -30.41 23.31
N GLU A 132 -7.38 -29.81 24.27
CA GLU A 132 -7.73 -30.49 25.51
C GLU A 132 -8.52 -31.78 25.24
N GLY A 133 -9.50 -31.76 24.33
CA GLY A 133 -10.25 -32.96 23.93
C GLY A 133 -9.40 -34.05 23.28
N VAL A 134 -8.42 -33.68 22.46
CA VAL A 134 -7.45 -34.62 21.87
C VAL A 134 -6.58 -35.25 22.96
N VAL A 135 -6.07 -34.45 23.90
CA VAL A 135 -5.26 -34.96 25.02
C VAL A 135 -6.07 -35.95 25.87
N GLU A 136 -7.31 -35.63 26.22
CA GLU A 136 -8.18 -36.54 26.98
C GLU A 136 -8.42 -37.87 26.24
N SER A 137 -8.64 -37.80 24.92
CA SER A 137 -8.84 -39.00 24.09
C SER A 137 -7.60 -39.88 24.04
N VAL A 138 -6.41 -39.28 23.94
CA VAL A 138 -5.13 -40.00 23.97
C VAL A 138 -4.88 -40.62 25.33
N LEU A 139 -5.12 -39.90 26.43
CA LEU A 139 -4.95 -40.43 27.79
C LEU A 139 -5.85 -41.65 28.02
N TYR A 140 -7.12 -41.56 27.60
CA TYR A 140 -8.07 -42.67 27.67
C TYR A 140 -7.59 -43.89 26.87
N ALA A 141 -7.16 -43.70 25.62
CA ALA A 141 -6.68 -44.79 24.77
C ALA A 141 -5.38 -45.43 25.29
N SER A 142 -4.53 -44.65 25.96
CA SER A 142 -3.23 -45.08 26.47
C SER A 142 -3.31 -45.72 27.86
N GLY A 143 -4.46 -45.62 28.55
CA GLY A 143 -4.61 -46.03 29.94
C GLY A 143 -3.79 -45.19 30.94
N VAL A 144 -3.32 -44.01 30.53
CA VAL A 144 -2.51 -43.12 31.38
C VAL A 144 -3.43 -42.23 32.21
N SER A 145 -3.22 -42.20 33.53
CA SER A 145 -4.03 -41.35 34.41
C SER A 145 -3.75 -39.87 34.17
N ARG A 146 -4.80 -39.04 34.19
CA ARG A 146 -4.70 -37.58 34.20
C ARG A 146 -3.97 -37.03 35.44
N SER A 147 -3.89 -37.80 36.52
CA SER A 147 -3.11 -37.45 37.71
C SER A 147 -1.60 -37.68 37.55
N ASN A 148 -1.17 -38.24 36.42
CA ASN A 148 0.25 -38.35 36.10
C ASN A 148 0.88 -36.94 36.05
N TYR A 149 2.04 -36.79 36.69
CA TYR A 149 2.72 -35.51 36.81
C TYR A 149 3.07 -34.87 35.46
N ASP A 150 3.59 -35.67 34.52
CA ASP A 150 3.99 -35.19 33.19
C ASP A 150 2.77 -34.76 32.37
N VAL A 151 1.64 -35.45 32.55
CA VAL A 151 0.35 -35.09 31.94
C VAL A 151 -0.18 -33.77 32.51
N GLN A 152 -0.06 -33.57 33.82
CA GLN A 152 -0.46 -32.30 34.44
C GLN A 152 0.42 -31.13 33.98
N GLN A 153 1.73 -31.36 33.83
CA GLN A 153 2.63 -30.36 33.26
C GLN A 153 2.25 -29.99 31.82
N LEU A 154 1.97 -30.99 30.98
CA LEU A 154 1.54 -30.76 29.60
C LEU A 154 0.22 -29.98 29.53
N LEU A 155 -0.78 -30.36 30.32
CA LEU A 155 -2.08 -29.66 30.37
C LEU A 155 -1.93 -28.22 30.87
N ALA A 156 -1.10 -27.99 31.90
CA ALA A 156 -0.80 -26.65 32.38
C ALA A 156 -0.10 -25.81 31.30
N PHE A 157 0.84 -26.40 30.56
CA PHE A 157 1.51 -25.73 29.45
C PHE A 157 0.52 -25.36 28.32
N ILE A 158 -0.34 -26.29 27.89
CA ILE A 158 -1.37 -26.04 26.87
C ILE A 158 -2.25 -24.87 27.31
N LYS A 159 -2.74 -24.90 28.55
CA LYS A 159 -3.57 -23.82 29.09
C LYS A 159 -2.84 -22.47 29.08
N ASN A 160 -1.58 -22.44 29.52
CA ASN A 160 -0.76 -21.22 29.50
C ASN A 160 -0.50 -20.73 28.07
N LEU A 161 -0.27 -21.64 27.10
CA LEU A 161 -0.07 -21.31 25.70
C LEU A 161 -1.25 -20.51 25.14
N PHE A 162 -2.50 -20.94 25.38
CA PHE A 162 -3.69 -20.26 24.85
C PHE A 162 -4.09 -19.03 25.69
N GLN A 163 -3.96 -19.10 27.02
CA GLN A 163 -4.38 -18.01 27.92
C GLN A 163 -3.39 -16.85 27.94
N ASP A 164 -2.08 -17.13 27.91
CA ASP A 164 -1.07 -16.07 27.98
C ASP A 164 -0.84 -15.41 26.62
N SER A 165 -1.08 -16.09 25.50
CA SER A 165 -0.73 -15.56 24.18
C SER A 165 -1.59 -14.37 23.75
N SER A 166 -2.86 -14.30 24.18
CA SER A 166 -3.75 -13.18 23.85
C SER A 166 -4.82 -12.94 24.94
N PRO A 167 -4.44 -12.56 26.17
CA PRO A 167 -5.43 -12.26 27.20
C PRO A 167 -6.17 -10.93 26.92
N ASN A 168 -5.48 -9.97 26.31
CA ASN A 168 -6.04 -8.71 25.82
C ASN A 168 -5.11 -8.10 24.75
N GLU A 169 -5.60 -7.07 24.07
CA GLU A 169 -4.92 -6.42 22.95
C GLU A 169 -3.55 -5.85 23.33
N TYR A 170 -3.48 -5.18 24.48
CA TYR A 170 -2.25 -4.56 24.93
C TYR A 170 -1.14 -5.61 25.16
N THR A 171 -1.46 -6.70 25.85
CA THR A 171 -0.51 -7.77 26.15
C THR A 171 -0.09 -8.51 24.88
N PHE A 172 -1.04 -8.81 23.98
CA PHE A 172 -0.75 -9.44 22.69
C PHE A 172 0.25 -8.61 21.88
N MET A 173 -0.02 -7.32 21.71
CA MET A 173 0.85 -6.43 20.93
C MET A 173 2.23 -6.27 21.56
N LYS A 174 2.31 -6.17 22.90
CA LYS A 174 3.59 -6.11 23.62
C LYS A 174 4.42 -7.39 23.44
N LYS A 175 3.78 -8.55 23.34
CA LYS A 175 4.45 -9.82 23.00
C LYS A 175 4.94 -9.81 21.56
N CYS A 176 4.12 -9.37 20.61
CA CYS A 176 4.53 -9.24 19.21
C CYS A 176 5.71 -8.26 19.02
N GLU A 177 5.72 -7.15 19.75
CA GLU A 177 6.85 -6.21 19.78
C GLU A 177 8.14 -6.88 20.22
N LYS A 178 8.08 -7.69 21.29
CA LYS A 178 9.24 -8.40 21.83
C LYS A 178 9.72 -9.52 20.91
N GLU A 179 8.81 -10.31 20.36
CA GLU A 179 9.14 -11.56 19.66
C GLU A 179 9.38 -11.40 18.15
N PHE A 180 8.77 -10.38 17.53
CA PHE A 180 8.81 -10.17 16.08
C PHE A 180 9.36 -8.80 15.67
N ASP A 181 9.90 -8.03 16.61
CA ASP A 181 10.35 -6.67 16.36
C ASP A 181 9.26 -5.82 15.66
N LEU A 182 8.02 -5.90 16.16
CA LEU A 182 6.90 -5.10 15.63
C LEU A 182 7.08 -3.61 15.97
N ILE A 183 6.92 -2.73 14.98
CA ILE A 183 6.90 -1.27 15.19
C ILE A 183 5.46 -0.84 15.38
N ARG A 184 5.17 -0.17 16.50
CA ARG A 184 3.85 0.41 16.71
C ARG A 184 3.71 1.75 15.99
N PRO A 185 2.53 2.04 15.43
CA PRO A 185 2.18 3.40 15.06
C PRO A 185 2.18 4.32 16.29
N VAL A 186 2.63 5.54 16.10
CA VAL A 186 2.60 6.64 17.07
C VAL A 186 1.44 7.55 16.69
N GLU A 187 0.57 7.84 17.65
CA GLU A 187 -0.50 8.82 17.45
C GLU A 187 0.06 10.24 17.52
N MET A 188 -0.30 11.05 16.54
CA MET A 188 0.21 12.41 16.35
C MET A 188 -0.97 13.38 16.27
N SER A 189 -0.95 14.46 17.04
CA SER A 189 -2.01 15.47 17.02
C SER A 189 -1.87 16.45 15.85
N LEU A 190 -3.00 16.88 15.29
CA LEU A 190 -3.09 17.93 14.28
C LEU A 190 -3.54 19.27 14.90
N PRO A 191 -3.24 20.41 14.25
CA PRO A 191 -3.61 21.74 14.78
C PRO A 191 -5.11 21.97 14.99
N ASP A 192 -5.96 21.27 14.22
CA ASP A 192 -7.41 21.37 14.27
C ASP A 192 -8.06 20.48 15.36
N GLY A 193 -7.25 19.81 16.18
CA GLY A 193 -7.69 18.84 17.16
C GLY A 193 -7.94 17.44 16.60
N GLY A 194 -7.70 17.23 15.30
CA GLY A 194 -7.59 15.91 14.71
C GLY A 194 -6.32 15.18 15.17
N PHE A 195 -6.17 13.94 14.71
CA PHE A 195 -4.98 13.14 14.96
C PHE A 195 -4.72 12.27 13.73
N PHE A 196 -3.50 11.79 13.58
CA PHE A 196 -3.11 10.80 12.57
C PHE A 196 -2.11 9.82 13.19
N TYR A 197 -1.81 8.76 12.48
CA TYR A 197 -0.84 7.78 12.94
C TYR A 197 0.39 7.78 12.07
N TYR A 198 1.55 7.68 12.71
CA TYR A 198 2.85 7.72 12.09
C TYR A 198 3.66 6.48 12.47
N ILE A 199 4.30 5.85 11.50
CA ILE A 199 5.21 4.72 11.68
C ILE A 199 6.63 5.26 11.41
N PRO A 200 7.50 5.34 12.45
CA PRO A 200 8.83 5.93 12.31
C PRO A 200 9.70 5.25 11.26
N ILE A 201 10.07 6.00 10.21
CA ILE A 201 10.87 5.47 9.10
C ILE A 201 12.22 4.99 9.62
N LYS A 202 12.82 5.74 10.54
CA LYS A 202 14.10 5.37 11.18
C LYS A 202 14.04 4.01 11.85
N GLU A 203 12.96 3.70 12.55
CA GLU A 203 12.81 2.41 13.23
C GLU A 203 12.65 1.28 12.22
N VAL A 204 11.85 1.48 11.16
CA VAL A 204 11.66 0.50 10.09
C VAL A 204 13.01 0.17 9.46
N LEU A 205 13.74 1.19 9.01
CA LEU A 205 15.05 1.02 8.37
C LEU A 205 16.07 0.40 9.32
N CYS A 206 16.13 0.82 10.58
CA CYS A 206 17.04 0.24 11.57
C CYS A 206 16.79 -1.26 11.76
N ARG A 207 15.53 -1.69 11.85
CA ARG A 207 15.17 -3.12 11.99
C ARG A 207 15.45 -3.91 10.71
N MET A 208 15.22 -3.33 9.54
CA MET A 208 15.57 -3.95 8.26
C MET A 208 17.08 -4.15 8.13
N LEU A 209 17.89 -3.12 8.42
CA LEU A 209 19.36 -3.16 8.34
C LEU A 209 20.00 -4.10 9.37
N LYS A 210 19.33 -4.44 10.48
CA LYS A 210 19.83 -5.46 11.42
C LYS A 210 19.83 -6.87 10.81
N LYS A 211 18.96 -7.13 9.83
CA LYS A 211 18.86 -8.43 9.13
C LYS A 211 19.95 -8.53 8.08
N THR A 212 20.81 -9.54 8.21
CA THR A 212 21.99 -9.71 7.33
C THR A 212 21.56 -9.94 5.89
N GLU A 213 20.49 -10.72 5.69
CA GLU A 213 19.92 -11.07 4.38
C GLU A 213 19.44 -9.81 3.64
N PHE A 214 18.80 -8.88 4.36
CA PHE A 214 18.35 -7.62 3.78
C PHE A 214 19.53 -6.73 3.38
N VAL A 215 20.57 -6.65 4.20
CA VAL A 215 21.78 -5.89 3.88
C VAL A 215 22.47 -6.46 2.65
N GLU A 216 22.51 -7.78 2.49
CA GLU A 216 23.06 -8.43 1.30
C GLU A 216 22.29 -8.09 0.02
N ILE A 217 20.95 -8.10 0.09
CA ILE A 217 20.06 -7.69 -1.00
C ILE A 217 20.27 -6.21 -1.36
N LEU A 218 20.33 -5.33 -0.36
CA LEU A 218 20.59 -3.92 -0.57
C LEU A 218 21.97 -3.69 -1.21
N LYS A 219 23.01 -4.36 -0.70
CA LYS A 219 24.36 -4.33 -1.28
C LYS A 219 24.37 -4.89 -2.72
N ARG A 220 23.52 -5.86 -3.05
CA ARG A 220 23.33 -6.37 -4.42
C ARG A 220 22.77 -5.30 -5.33
N GLY A 221 21.64 -4.67 -4.98
CA GLY A 221 21.02 -3.63 -5.81
C GLY A 221 21.95 -2.43 -6.01
N LEU A 222 22.69 -2.00 -4.97
CA LEU A 222 23.71 -0.96 -5.08
C LEU A 222 24.86 -1.33 -6.05
N ARG A 223 25.27 -2.60 -6.12
CA ARG A 223 26.28 -3.07 -7.09
C ARG A 223 25.73 -3.09 -8.52
N GLU A 224 24.50 -3.56 -8.71
CA GLU A 224 23.83 -3.57 -10.02
C GLU A 224 23.69 -2.16 -10.57
N ASN A 225 23.23 -1.21 -9.74
CA ASN A 225 23.14 0.21 -10.11
C ASN A 225 24.50 0.77 -10.59
N LYS A 226 25.62 0.39 -9.95
CA LYS A 226 26.96 0.80 -10.37
C LYS A 226 27.43 0.09 -11.64
N LEU A 227 27.06 -1.18 -11.83
CA LEU A 227 27.46 -1.96 -13.00
C LEU A 227 26.85 -1.42 -14.29
N TYR A 228 25.59 -0.99 -14.23
CA TYR A 228 24.86 -0.45 -15.38
C TYR A 228 25.00 1.07 -15.54
N ALA A 229 25.63 1.76 -14.59
CA ALA A 229 25.90 3.19 -14.67
C ALA A 229 26.70 3.52 -15.93
N GLY A 230 26.19 4.46 -16.73
CA GLY A 230 26.85 4.89 -17.97
C GLY A 230 26.76 3.89 -19.13
N SER A 231 25.95 2.84 -19.02
CA SER A 231 25.66 1.90 -20.12
C SER A 231 24.92 2.54 -21.31
N GLY A 232 24.43 3.78 -21.16
CA GLY A 232 23.56 4.45 -22.13
C GLY A 232 22.10 4.00 -22.06
N LEU A 233 21.78 3.05 -21.18
CA LEU A 233 20.42 2.59 -20.90
C LEU A 233 19.93 3.16 -19.56
N MET A 234 18.63 3.40 -19.45
CA MET A 234 18.01 3.80 -18.18
C MET A 234 17.72 2.54 -17.36
N PHE A 235 18.61 2.22 -16.42
CA PHE A 235 18.45 1.06 -15.54
C PHE A 235 17.69 1.46 -14.27
N SER A 236 18.10 2.52 -13.59
CA SER A 236 17.50 2.96 -12.34
C SER A 236 17.22 4.46 -12.35
N TYR A 237 16.59 4.97 -11.28
CA TYR A 237 16.49 6.40 -11.05
C TYR A 237 17.85 7.11 -11.12
N ARG A 238 18.93 6.44 -10.71
CA ARG A 238 20.30 7.00 -10.68
C ARG A 238 20.84 7.35 -12.06
N ASP A 239 20.39 6.65 -13.10
CA ASP A 239 20.79 6.94 -14.49
C ASP A 239 20.08 8.18 -15.05
N GLY A 240 19.01 8.62 -14.39
CA GLY A 240 18.24 9.79 -14.78
C GLY A 240 19.03 11.10 -14.63
N SER A 241 18.79 12.03 -15.57
CA SER A 241 19.43 13.35 -15.55
C SER A 241 19.16 14.16 -14.26
N ILE A 242 18.05 13.89 -13.57
CA ILE A 242 17.71 14.51 -12.28
C ILE A 242 18.64 13.99 -11.18
N ALA A 243 18.85 12.68 -11.09
CA ALA A 243 19.74 12.06 -10.12
C ALA A 243 21.19 12.57 -10.28
N GLN A 244 21.68 12.60 -11.52
CA GLN A 244 23.03 13.07 -11.85
C GLN A 244 23.26 14.52 -11.39
N LYS A 245 22.26 15.39 -11.54
CA LYS A 245 22.33 16.79 -11.08
C LYS A 245 22.32 16.96 -9.56
N ARG A 246 21.86 15.95 -8.81
CA ARG A 246 21.70 16.01 -7.35
C ARG A 246 22.90 15.44 -6.57
N HIS A 247 23.86 14.80 -7.24
CA HIS A 247 25.06 14.21 -6.61
C HIS A 247 24.74 13.28 -5.42
N ILE A 248 23.86 12.31 -5.64
CA ILE A 248 23.27 11.41 -4.61
C ILE A 248 24.05 10.09 -4.44
N ASP A 249 25.34 10.07 -4.74
CA ASP A 249 26.10 8.82 -4.99
C ASP A 249 26.43 8.02 -3.72
N ASP A 250 26.41 8.64 -2.54
CA ASP A 250 26.78 8.06 -1.25
C ASP A 250 25.57 7.71 -0.35
N LYS A 251 24.35 8.00 -0.80
CA LYS A 251 23.12 7.84 -0.01
C LYS A 251 22.16 6.87 -0.65
N ILE A 252 21.47 6.10 0.19
CA ILE A 252 20.38 5.21 -0.22
C ILE A 252 19.14 6.03 -0.51
N LEU A 253 18.48 5.72 -1.63
CA LEU A 253 17.32 6.46 -2.11
C LEU A 253 16.02 5.96 -1.52
N VAL A 254 15.27 6.88 -0.91
CA VAL A 254 13.94 6.65 -0.38
C VAL A 254 12.93 7.30 -1.32
N GLN A 255 12.12 6.48 -1.98
CA GLN A 255 10.94 6.95 -2.70
C GLN A 255 9.76 6.98 -1.75
N LEU A 256 9.08 8.12 -1.71
CA LEU A 256 7.82 8.29 -1.01
C LEU A 256 6.67 8.18 -2.00
N TYR A 257 5.52 7.71 -1.53
CA TYR A 257 4.28 7.70 -2.28
C TYR A 257 3.14 8.16 -1.40
N THR A 258 2.21 8.97 -1.93
CA THR A 258 1.01 9.39 -1.21
C THR A 258 -0.23 9.22 -2.07
N ASP A 259 -1.29 8.70 -1.45
CA ASP A 259 -2.57 8.43 -2.09
C ASP A 259 -3.73 8.61 -1.09
N GLU A 260 -4.89 8.98 -1.63
CA GLU A 260 -6.13 9.05 -0.87
C GLU A 260 -7.01 7.85 -1.17
N ILE A 261 -7.20 6.99 -0.17
CA ILE A 261 -8.10 5.85 -0.28
C ILE A 261 -9.44 6.16 0.38
N THR A 262 -10.54 5.66 -0.19
CA THR A 262 -11.83 5.67 0.48
C THR A 262 -12.00 4.34 1.23
N CYS A 263 -12.00 4.41 2.56
CA CYS A 263 -12.13 3.26 3.46
C CYS A 263 -13.53 2.62 3.44
N VAL A 264 -14.49 3.25 2.77
CA VAL A 264 -15.86 2.80 2.66
C VAL A 264 -16.26 2.80 1.19
N SER A 265 -17.14 1.86 0.79
CA SER A 265 -17.87 1.96 -0.47
C SER A 265 -19.24 2.59 -0.19
N PRO A 266 -19.33 3.90 0.14
CA PRO A 266 -20.63 4.50 0.37
C PRO A 266 -21.37 4.49 -0.95
N LEU A 267 -22.71 4.39 -0.87
CA LEU A 267 -23.59 4.64 -2.01
C LEU A 267 -23.09 5.90 -2.74
N ARG A 268 -23.01 5.85 -4.08
CA ARG A 268 -22.28 6.77 -4.98
C ARG A 268 -22.32 8.27 -4.64
N GLY A 269 -23.30 8.76 -3.88
CA GLY A 269 -23.43 10.16 -3.46
C GLY A 269 -22.52 10.64 -2.31
N ARG A 270 -21.79 9.77 -1.59
CA ARG A 270 -20.91 10.16 -0.45
C ARG A 270 -19.48 9.61 -0.51
N GLN A 271 -19.02 9.17 -1.69
CA GLN A 271 -17.70 8.53 -1.89
C GLN A 271 -16.49 9.39 -1.51
N THR A 272 -16.68 10.71 -1.42
CA THR A 272 -15.62 11.66 -1.10
C THR A 272 -15.59 12.08 0.37
N GLU A 273 -16.58 11.67 1.17
CA GLU A 273 -16.76 12.17 2.55
C GLU A 273 -15.78 11.51 3.53
N TYR A 274 -15.31 10.29 3.23
CA TYR A 274 -14.57 9.43 4.16
C TYR A 274 -13.26 8.94 3.56
N LYS A 275 -12.42 9.89 3.16
CA LYS A 275 -11.11 9.63 2.58
C LYS A 275 -10.02 9.64 3.64
N THR A 276 -9.08 8.72 3.48
CA THR A 276 -7.89 8.59 4.31
C THR A 276 -6.68 8.82 3.44
N ASN A 277 -5.84 9.76 3.83
CA ASN A 277 -4.57 10.02 3.19
C ASN A 277 -3.50 9.09 3.78
N MET A 278 -2.75 8.46 2.89
CA MET A 278 -1.73 7.49 3.20
C MET A 278 -0.38 7.99 2.68
N ILE A 279 0.67 7.74 3.45
CA ILE A 279 2.06 7.90 2.99
C ILE A 279 2.74 6.55 3.09
N TYR A 280 3.45 6.17 2.03
CA TYR A 280 4.27 4.98 1.97
C TYR A 280 5.71 5.35 1.62
N PHE A 281 6.65 4.46 1.91
CA PHE A 281 8.00 4.53 1.37
C PHE A 281 8.48 3.18 0.86
N ARG A 282 9.43 3.23 -0.06
CA ARG A 282 10.24 2.10 -0.52
C ARG A 282 11.66 2.58 -0.82
N LEU A 283 12.58 1.63 -0.95
CA LEU A 283 13.96 1.92 -1.33
C LEU A 283 14.17 1.69 -2.83
N ASP A 284 14.68 2.70 -3.54
CA ASP A 284 14.96 2.59 -4.98
C ASP A 284 16.26 1.84 -5.29
N ASP A 285 17.09 1.60 -4.27
CA ASP A 285 18.37 0.88 -4.40
C ASP A 285 18.24 -0.64 -4.18
N LEU A 286 17.02 -1.15 -4.01
CA LEU A 286 16.78 -2.59 -4.07
C LEU A 286 16.90 -3.09 -5.53
N PRO A 287 17.23 -4.38 -5.74
CA PRO A 287 17.18 -4.99 -7.06
C PRO A 287 15.82 -4.76 -7.75
N GLN A 288 15.83 -4.49 -9.06
CA GLN A 288 14.65 -4.03 -9.80
C GLN A 288 13.44 -4.94 -9.64
N GLU A 289 13.67 -6.25 -9.70
CA GLU A 289 12.66 -7.30 -9.57
C GLU A 289 12.00 -7.34 -8.18
N MET A 290 12.63 -6.72 -7.18
CA MET A 290 12.14 -6.68 -5.80
C MET A 290 11.43 -5.38 -5.44
N GLN A 291 11.72 -4.29 -6.16
CA GLN A 291 11.19 -2.96 -5.85
C GLN A 291 9.65 -2.86 -5.88
N GLY A 292 9.00 -3.67 -6.72
CA GLY A 292 7.54 -3.72 -6.85
C GLY A 292 6.84 -4.68 -5.89
N LEU A 293 7.58 -5.45 -5.10
CA LEU A 293 7.00 -6.42 -4.16
C LEU A 293 6.34 -5.68 -2.99
N LEU A 294 5.11 -6.07 -2.64
CA LEU A 294 4.36 -5.44 -1.54
C LEU A 294 5.09 -5.47 -0.20
N CYS A 295 5.91 -6.49 0.06
CA CYS A 295 6.72 -6.59 1.27
C CYS A 295 7.83 -5.52 1.38
N ASN A 296 8.16 -4.84 0.28
CA ASN A 296 9.15 -3.76 0.20
C ASN A 296 8.49 -2.37 0.12
N ILE A 297 7.16 -2.29 0.25
CA ILE A 297 6.40 -1.05 0.31
C ILE A 297 5.88 -0.90 1.74
N HIS A 298 6.40 0.10 2.45
CA HIS A 298 6.14 0.27 3.87
C HIS A 298 5.22 1.45 4.11
N LEU A 299 4.19 1.24 4.92
CA LEU A 299 3.31 2.30 5.40
C LEU A 299 4.07 3.21 6.37
N VAL A 300 3.89 4.52 6.23
CA VAL A 300 4.53 5.56 7.03
C VAL A 300 3.53 6.39 7.80
N ALA A 301 2.41 6.77 7.18
CA ALA A 301 1.42 7.58 7.85
C ALA A 301 0.01 7.30 7.32
N VAL A 302 -0.95 7.42 8.22
CA VAL A 302 -2.38 7.27 7.95
C VAL A 302 -3.10 8.40 8.63
N GLY A 303 -3.85 9.21 7.88
CA GLY A 303 -4.66 10.25 8.49
C GLY A 303 -5.92 10.62 7.73
N TYR A 304 -6.87 11.26 8.41
CA TYR A 304 -8.14 11.64 7.80
C TYR A 304 -7.91 12.80 6.82
N SER A 305 -8.25 12.62 5.54
CA SER A 305 -7.95 13.63 4.50
C SER A 305 -8.58 14.99 4.78
N HIS A 306 -9.72 15.00 5.47
CA HIS A 306 -10.41 16.23 5.87
C HIS A 306 -9.54 17.10 6.78
N ASP A 307 -8.83 16.50 7.72
CA ASP A 307 -8.00 17.20 8.72
C ASP A 307 -6.70 17.77 8.07
N MET A 308 -6.48 17.49 6.78
CA MET A 308 -5.34 17.96 5.98
C MET A 308 -5.73 18.97 4.91
N GLN A 309 -6.98 19.47 4.90
CA GLN A 309 -7.46 20.41 3.88
C GLN A 309 -6.73 21.77 3.93
N THR A 310 -6.23 22.16 5.10
CA THR A 310 -5.43 23.38 5.27
C THR A 310 -3.94 23.10 5.05
N ASP A 311 -3.19 24.13 4.65
CA ASP A 311 -1.74 24.02 4.47
C ASP A 311 -1.04 23.69 5.80
N GLU A 312 -1.58 24.17 6.92
CA GLU A 312 -1.09 23.86 8.27
C GLU A 312 -1.31 22.39 8.64
N GLY A 313 -2.51 21.85 8.40
CA GLY A 313 -2.83 20.44 8.64
C GLY A 313 -1.99 19.50 7.76
N LEU A 314 -1.83 19.83 6.47
CA LEU A 314 -0.97 19.09 5.56
C LEU A 314 0.50 19.13 6.00
N SER A 315 0.99 20.30 6.43
CA SER A 315 2.36 20.45 6.92
C SER A 315 2.60 19.66 8.21
N ALA A 316 1.63 19.66 9.14
CA ALA A 316 1.69 18.88 10.36
C ALA A 316 1.71 17.37 10.08
N PHE A 317 0.92 16.89 9.11
CA PHE A 317 0.91 15.49 8.69
C PHE A 317 2.26 15.03 8.10
N TRP A 318 2.92 15.87 7.30
CA TRP A 318 4.23 15.57 6.71
C TRP A 318 5.43 15.85 7.64
N ALA A 319 5.23 16.61 8.72
CA ALA A 319 6.30 17.01 9.63
C ALA A 319 7.14 15.84 10.19
N PRO A 320 6.55 14.75 10.73
CA PRO A 320 7.35 13.64 11.25
C PRO A 320 8.15 12.93 10.14
N VAL A 321 7.56 12.75 8.96
CA VAL A 321 8.24 12.16 7.79
C VAL A 321 9.46 12.99 7.41
N LYS A 322 9.29 14.31 7.33
CA LYS A 322 10.37 15.25 7.00
C LYS A 322 11.47 15.22 8.07
N SER A 323 11.11 15.24 9.34
CA SER A 323 12.05 15.17 10.46
C SER A 323 12.91 13.90 10.42
N ASP A 324 12.29 12.74 10.18
CA ASP A 324 13.00 11.47 10.08
C ASP A 324 13.98 11.47 8.91
N LEU A 325 13.53 11.87 7.72
CA LEU A 325 14.37 11.88 6.51
C LEU A 325 15.50 12.92 6.58
N MET A 326 15.30 14.06 7.24
CA MET A 326 16.37 15.04 7.46
C MET A 326 17.51 14.44 8.28
N SER A 327 17.19 13.82 9.41
CA SER A 327 18.21 13.20 10.27
C SER A 327 18.82 11.93 9.63
N LEU A 328 18.06 11.15 8.87
CA LEU A 328 18.61 10.04 8.07
C LEU A 328 19.59 10.51 6.98
N ASN A 329 19.41 11.73 6.47
CA ASN A 329 20.29 12.33 5.47
C ASN A 329 21.56 12.92 6.08
N ASP A 330 21.44 13.56 7.24
CA ASP A 330 22.54 14.30 7.85
C ASP A 330 23.38 13.38 8.76
N ASP A 331 22.73 12.67 9.67
CA ASP A 331 23.35 11.79 10.68
C ASP A 331 23.53 10.36 10.14
N GLY A 332 22.50 9.84 9.46
CA GLY A 332 22.43 8.43 9.07
C GLY A 332 21.99 7.49 10.20
N LEU A 333 22.06 6.18 9.94
CA LEU A 333 21.80 5.11 10.91
C LEU A 333 23.07 4.29 11.13
N LEU A 334 23.52 4.20 12.39
CA LEU A 334 24.60 3.29 12.78
C LEU A 334 24.03 1.89 13.06
N VAL A 335 24.42 0.91 12.25
CA VAL A 335 24.00 -0.49 12.39
C VAL A 335 25.22 -1.39 12.18
N LYS A 336 25.55 -2.24 13.17
CA LYS A 336 26.71 -3.16 13.13
C LYS A 336 28.01 -2.45 12.69
N ASP A 337 28.28 -1.29 13.28
CA ASP A 337 29.45 -0.44 13.02
C ASP A 337 29.54 0.19 11.61
N GLU A 338 28.52 0.01 10.76
CA GLU A 338 28.39 0.70 9.47
C GLU A 338 27.35 1.83 9.58
N VAL A 339 27.65 2.99 8.98
CA VAL A 339 26.72 4.13 8.92
C VAL A 339 26.04 4.16 7.55
N TYR A 340 24.71 4.12 7.57
CA TYR A 340 23.86 4.16 6.39
C TYR A 340 23.16 5.53 6.29
N LYS A 341 23.40 6.28 5.23
CA LYS A 341 22.73 7.57 4.97
C LYS A 341 21.67 7.42 3.89
N PHE A 342 20.61 8.20 4.02
CA PHE A 342 19.46 8.14 3.12
C PHE A 342 19.09 9.51 2.58
N THR A 343 18.49 9.57 1.40
CA THR A 343 17.95 10.82 0.85
C THR A 343 16.70 10.55 0.04
N SER A 344 15.80 11.53 -0.07
CA SER A 344 14.59 11.34 -0.86
C SER A 344 14.90 11.37 -2.36
N SER A 345 14.34 10.44 -3.13
CA SER A 345 14.42 10.45 -4.60
C SER A 345 13.23 11.20 -5.19
N THR A 346 12.04 10.65 -5.00
CA THR A 346 10.76 11.16 -5.51
C THR A 346 9.66 11.04 -4.48
N VAL A 347 8.64 11.90 -4.61
CA VAL A 347 7.33 11.74 -3.97
C VAL A 347 6.34 11.48 -5.09
N CYS A 348 5.97 10.23 -5.28
CA CYS A 348 5.00 9.81 -6.28
C CYS A 348 3.59 10.03 -5.74
N SER A 349 2.67 10.46 -6.60
CA SER A 349 1.27 10.67 -6.24
C SER A 349 0.46 10.98 -7.48
N ASP A 350 -0.87 10.87 -7.37
CA ASP A 350 -1.79 11.39 -8.38
C ASP A 350 -1.59 12.91 -8.60
N ASN A 351 -2.22 13.43 -9.66
CA ASN A 351 -2.01 14.82 -10.03
C ASN A 351 -2.49 15.81 -8.94
N LEU A 352 -3.59 15.53 -8.25
CA LEU A 352 -4.13 16.43 -7.22
C LEU A 352 -3.24 16.45 -5.97
N ALA A 353 -2.84 15.29 -5.46
CA ALA A 353 -1.94 15.17 -4.32
C ALA A 353 -0.55 15.76 -4.64
N ALA A 354 -0.03 15.58 -5.86
CA ALA A 354 1.24 16.19 -6.28
C ALA A 354 1.16 17.71 -6.23
N HIS A 355 0.04 18.30 -6.68
CA HIS A 355 -0.17 19.74 -6.61
C HIS A 355 -0.25 20.22 -5.16
N ARG A 356 -0.95 19.50 -4.27
CA ARG A 356 -1.02 19.84 -2.83
C ARG A 356 0.35 19.78 -2.16
N VAL A 357 1.06 18.66 -2.29
CA VAL A 357 2.40 18.48 -1.71
C VAL A 357 3.38 19.50 -2.25
N GLY A 358 3.34 19.78 -3.57
CA GLY A 358 4.24 20.72 -4.22
C GLY A 358 3.94 22.21 -3.99
N GLY A 359 2.83 22.56 -3.31
CA GLY A 359 2.40 23.96 -3.12
C GLY A 359 1.83 24.61 -4.38
N PHE A 360 1.38 23.81 -5.35
CA PHE A 360 0.78 24.28 -6.60
C PHE A 360 -0.72 24.58 -6.46
N GLN A 361 -1.30 25.24 -7.46
CA GLN A 361 -2.74 25.41 -7.55
C GLN A 361 -3.45 24.06 -7.76
N CYS A 362 -4.51 23.81 -7.00
CA CYS A 362 -5.35 22.61 -7.14
C CYS A 362 -6.63 22.89 -7.95
N SER A 363 -6.59 23.95 -8.78
CA SER A 363 -7.64 24.29 -9.74
C SER A 363 -7.12 23.97 -11.14
N PHE A 364 -7.83 23.10 -11.86
CA PHE A 364 -7.39 22.57 -13.16
C PHE A 364 -8.16 23.16 -14.35
N SER A 365 -8.86 24.28 -14.15
CA SER A 365 -9.74 24.89 -15.16
C SER A 365 -9.45 26.38 -15.43
N SER A 366 -8.42 26.95 -14.80
CA SER A 366 -8.07 28.38 -14.98
C SER A 366 -6.62 28.67 -14.58
N GLY A 367 -6.06 29.80 -15.05
CA GLY A 367 -4.71 30.21 -14.69
C GLY A 367 -3.64 29.29 -15.30
N ARG A 368 -2.56 29.02 -14.55
CA ARG A 368 -1.56 27.99 -14.92
C ARG A 368 -1.81 26.72 -14.11
N VAL A 369 -2.13 25.63 -14.79
CA VAL A 369 -2.57 24.36 -14.16
C VAL A 369 -1.51 23.26 -14.21
N CYS A 370 -0.42 23.48 -14.97
CA CYS A 370 0.64 22.49 -15.14
C CYS A 370 1.82 22.79 -14.19
N ARG A 371 2.31 21.72 -13.57
CA ARG A 371 3.52 21.71 -12.72
C ARG A 371 4.82 21.70 -13.52
N TYR A 372 4.80 21.35 -14.79
CA TYR A 372 5.99 21.26 -15.65
C TYR A 372 6.17 22.47 -16.59
N CYS A 373 5.09 23.14 -16.98
CA CYS A 373 5.15 24.27 -17.90
C CYS A 373 4.44 25.51 -17.33
N LEU A 374 4.68 26.65 -17.97
CA LEU A 374 4.13 27.96 -17.63
C LEU A 374 3.06 28.41 -18.63
N ILE A 375 2.44 27.47 -19.34
CA ILE A 375 1.37 27.77 -20.30
C ILE A 375 0.06 28.07 -19.55
N PRO A 376 -0.63 29.18 -19.88
CA PRO A 376 -1.98 29.44 -19.38
C PRO A 376 -2.98 28.40 -19.89
N TYR A 377 -3.92 28.00 -19.04
CA TYR A 377 -4.97 27.01 -19.35
C TYR A 377 -5.71 27.30 -20.67
N LYS A 378 -6.05 28.58 -20.90
CA LYS A 378 -6.72 29.04 -22.12
C LYS A 378 -5.93 28.82 -23.42
N GLU A 379 -4.62 28.62 -23.32
CA GLU A 379 -3.72 28.41 -24.45
C GLU A 379 -3.38 26.92 -24.66
N LEU A 380 -3.65 26.04 -23.68
CA LEU A 380 -3.32 24.61 -23.77
C LEU A 380 -3.95 23.93 -24.98
N ALA A 381 -5.20 24.26 -25.31
CA ALA A 381 -5.91 23.67 -26.45
C ALA A 381 -5.32 24.04 -27.82
N ASN A 382 -4.49 25.09 -27.89
CA ASN A 382 -3.87 25.56 -29.12
C ASN A 382 -2.47 24.97 -29.34
N ILE A 383 -2.00 24.13 -28.43
CA ILE A 383 -0.69 23.50 -28.53
C ILE A 383 -0.83 22.23 -29.37
N SER A 384 -0.26 22.27 -30.57
CA SER A 384 -0.27 21.16 -31.52
C SER A 384 1.04 20.38 -31.55
N ASP A 385 2.13 20.90 -30.95
CA ASP A 385 3.43 20.22 -30.93
C ASP A 385 4.24 20.61 -29.67
N GLU A 386 4.95 19.64 -29.07
CA GLU A 386 5.80 19.82 -27.87
C GLU A 386 7.11 20.63 -28.11
N ARG A 387 7.57 20.71 -29.35
CA ARG A 387 8.75 21.46 -29.84
C ARG A 387 8.45 22.93 -30.11
N SER A 388 7.18 23.34 -30.17
CA SER A 388 6.81 24.74 -30.05
C SER A 388 7.41 25.29 -28.75
N SER A 389 7.73 26.59 -28.68
CA SER A 389 8.46 27.22 -27.57
C SER A 389 7.67 27.21 -26.26
N VAL A 390 7.42 26.02 -25.72
CA VAL A 390 6.75 25.78 -24.45
C VAL A 390 7.67 26.29 -23.36
N CYS A 391 7.20 27.29 -22.63
CA CYS A 391 7.93 27.81 -21.49
C CYS A 391 7.90 26.76 -20.36
N ILE A 392 8.99 26.02 -20.21
CA ILE A 392 9.15 25.01 -19.15
C ILE A 392 9.41 25.70 -17.81
N ARG A 393 8.78 25.19 -16.76
CA ARG A 393 8.99 25.64 -15.40
C ARG A 393 10.32 25.07 -14.90
N THR A 394 11.27 25.95 -14.64
CA THR A 394 12.58 25.60 -14.05
C THR A 394 12.54 25.73 -12.52
N VAL A 395 13.58 25.21 -11.86
CA VAL A 395 13.77 25.40 -10.40
C VAL A 395 13.81 26.89 -10.05
N ASP A 396 14.58 27.68 -10.78
CA ASP A 396 14.75 29.12 -10.49
C ASP A 396 13.44 29.88 -10.68
N THR A 397 12.78 29.71 -11.83
CA THR A 397 11.49 30.37 -12.11
C THR A 397 10.41 29.93 -11.13
N HIS A 398 10.37 28.66 -10.72
CA HIS A 398 9.44 28.20 -9.68
C HIS A 398 9.72 28.90 -8.34
N ASN A 399 10.98 28.98 -7.91
CA ASN A 399 11.35 29.62 -6.66
C ASN A 399 11.04 31.12 -6.66
N GLU A 400 11.24 31.81 -7.78
CA GLU A 400 10.82 33.21 -7.95
C GLU A 400 9.30 33.37 -7.83
N HIS A 401 8.53 32.51 -8.50
CA HIS A 401 7.07 32.51 -8.41
C HIS A 401 6.57 32.23 -6.99
N VAL A 402 7.16 31.26 -6.29
CA VAL A 402 6.84 30.97 -4.88
C VAL A 402 7.08 32.22 -4.02
N ARG A 403 8.28 32.83 -4.09
CA ARG A 403 8.61 34.05 -3.33
C ARG A 403 7.65 35.20 -3.64
N HIS A 404 7.27 35.36 -4.92
CA HIS A 404 6.32 36.38 -5.33
C HIS A 404 4.93 36.14 -4.72
N VAL A 405 4.38 34.93 -4.87
CA VAL A 405 3.05 34.59 -4.36
C VAL A 405 3.01 34.63 -2.82
N THR A 406 4.09 34.28 -2.12
CA THR A 406 4.17 34.46 -0.67
C THR A 406 3.99 35.92 -0.24
N ARG A 407 4.48 36.88 -1.05
CA ARG A 407 4.28 38.32 -0.80
C ARG A 407 2.95 38.84 -1.35
N PHE A 408 2.46 38.27 -2.44
CA PHE A 408 1.25 38.67 -3.15
C PHE A 408 0.34 37.46 -3.44
N PRO A 409 -0.43 36.97 -2.43
CA PRO A 409 -1.19 35.72 -2.57
C PRO A 409 -2.28 35.74 -3.65
N ASN A 410 -2.78 36.93 -4.03
CA ASN A 410 -3.79 37.08 -5.07
C ASN A 410 -3.29 36.67 -6.46
N ASP A 411 -1.97 36.61 -6.68
CA ASP A 411 -1.37 36.24 -7.96
C ASP A 411 -1.13 34.72 -8.08
N ALA A 412 -1.60 33.94 -7.11
CA ALA A 412 -1.40 32.50 -7.06
C ALA A 412 -1.91 31.77 -8.32
N SER A 413 -3.06 32.20 -8.87
CA SER A 413 -3.63 31.64 -10.11
C SER A 413 -2.82 32.01 -11.35
N ILE A 414 -2.24 33.21 -11.37
CA ILE A 414 -1.36 33.69 -12.45
C ILE A 414 -0.16 32.75 -12.54
N TYR A 415 0.52 32.48 -11.42
CA TYR A 415 1.74 31.67 -11.43
C TYR A 415 1.50 30.15 -11.29
N GLY A 416 0.26 29.73 -10.99
CA GLY A 416 -0.10 28.33 -10.78
C GLY A 416 0.47 27.74 -9.49
N VAL A 417 0.82 28.58 -8.52
CA VAL A 417 1.46 28.22 -7.25
C VAL A 417 0.70 28.92 -6.13
N LYS A 418 0.42 28.23 -5.02
CA LYS A 418 -0.22 28.79 -3.82
C LYS A 418 0.79 29.27 -2.79
N GLY A 419 1.94 28.61 -2.72
CA GLY A 419 2.96 28.92 -1.73
C GLY A 419 4.09 27.90 -1.77
N PRO A 420 4.94 27.87 -0.73
CA PRO A 420 5.96 26.84 -0.61
C PRO A 420 5.33 25.45 -0.42
N SER A 421 6.04 24.42 -0.89
CA SER A 421 5.70 23.03 -0.59
C SER A 421 5.77 22.74 0.91
N CYS A 422 4.90 21.86 1.42
CA CYS A 422 4.99 21.34 2.79
C CYS A 422 6.30 20.55 3.05
N LEU A 423 6.96 20.09 1.98
CA LEU A 423 8.25 19.39 2.02
C LEU A 423 9.44 20.31 1.72
N LEU A 424 9.25 21.64 1.74
CA LEU A 424 10.35 22.58 1.57
C LEU A 424 11.50 22.27 2.55
N GLY A 425 12.72 22.13 2.02
CA GLY A 425 13.92 21.83 2.82
C GLY A 425 14.14 20.35 3.12
N LEU A 426 13.27 19.45 2.66
CA LEU A 426 13.55 18.01 2.69
C LEU A 426 14.74 17.68 1.76
N PRO A 427 15.79 16.99 2.23
CA PRO A 427 16.94 16.64 1.40
C PRO A 427 16.57 15.77 0.20
N GLY A 428 17.10 16.14 -0.98
CA GLY A 428 16.77 15.47 -2.24
C GLY A 428 15.41 15.87 -2.82
N PHE A 429 14.64 16.74 -2.15
CA PHE A 429 13.32 17.14 -2.62
C PHE A 429 13.30 18.54 -3.24
N HIS A 430 12.70 18.64 -4.43
CA HIS A 430 12.24 19.92 -4.99
C HIS A 430 10.97 19.67 -5.84
N PRO A 431 9.92 20.50 -5.74
CA PRO A 431 8.65 20.25 -6.45
C PRO A 431 8.80 20.01 -7.97
N ILE A 432 9.75 20.69 -8.61
CA ILE A 432 10.01 20.60 -10.06
C ILE A 432 10.70 19.29 -10.47
N SER A 433 11.46 18.66 -9.58
CA SER A 433 12.30 17.50 -9.95
C SER A 433 12.03 16.25 -9.11
N SER A 434 11.24 16.33 -8.05
CA SER A 434 10.89 15.20 -7.17
C SER A 434 9.44 14.76 -7.27
N LEU A 435 8.60 15.44 -8.04
CA LEU A 435 7.23 15.02 -8.29
C LEU A 435 7.17 14.50 -9.74
N PRO A 436 7.32 13.19 -9.98
CA PRO A 436 7.16 12.59 -11.30
C PRO A 436 5.68 12.41 -11.67
N PRO A 437 5.33 12.29 -12.96
CA PRO A 437 3.97 11.94 -13.37
C PRO A 437 3.63 10.53 -12.88
N ASP A 438 2.35 10.27 -12.65
CA ASP A 438 1.86 8.97 -12.22
C ASP A 438 1.46 8.19 -13.47
N VAL A 439 2.27 7.21 -13.85
CA VAL A 439 2.01 6.41 -15.07
C VAL A 439 0.66 5.70 -15.01
N MET A 440 0.22 5.27 -13.83
CA MET A 440 -1.05 4.58 -13.66
C MET A 440 -2.21 5.56 -13.92
N HIS A 441 -2.21 6.72 -13.26
CA HIS A 441 -3.29 7.69 -13.39
C HIS A 441 -3.24 8.49 -14.69
N ASP A 442 -2.06 8.99 -15.08
CA ASP A 442 -1.89 9.88 -16.22
C ASP A 442 -1.93 9.10 -17.55
N LEU A 443 -1.19 7.98 -17.65
CA LEU A 443 -1.11 7.21 -18.89
C LEU A 443 -2.21 6.13 -18.96
N MET A 444 -2.27 5.21 -17.98
CA MET A 444 -3.16 4.04 -18.06
C MET A 444 -4.63 4.39 -17.86
N GLU A 445 -4.97 5.29 -16.92
CA GLU A 445 -6.35 5.72 -16.69
C GLU A 445 -6.75 6.96 -17.51
N GLY A 446 -5.77 7.80 -17.88
CA GLY A 446 -5.97 9.03 -18.63
C GLY A 446 -5.83 8.84 -20.14
N VAL A 447 -4.59 8.86 -20.64
CA VAL A 447 -4.29 8.94 -22.08
C VAL A 447 -4.69 7.68 -22.86
N MET A 448 -4.40 6.49 -22.35
CA MET A 448 -4.65 5.23 -23.06
C MET A 448 -6.13 5.04 -23.42
N PRO A 449 -7.10 5.23 -22.50
CA PRO A 449 -8.52 5.20 -22.83
C PRO A 449 -8.94 6.17 -23.92
N LEU A 450 -8.37 7.38 -23.95
CA LEU A 450 -8.67 8.39 -24.96
C LEU A 450 -8.19 7.94 -26.34
N ILE A 451 -6.94 7.47 -26.44
CA ILE A 451 -6.37 6.97 -27.70
C ILE A 451 -7.14 5.75 -28.19
N THR A 452 -7.36 4.75 -27.34
CA THR A 452 -8.08 3.52 -27.69
C THR A 452 -9.50 3.82 -28.16
N SER A 453 -10.21 4.72 -27.46
CA SER A 453 -11.55 5.14 -27.86
C SER A 453 -11.58 5.88 -29.20
N ALA A 454 -10.59 6.72 -29.47
CA ALA A 454 -10.45 7.40 -30.75
C ALA A 454 -10.23 6.39 -31.89
N ILE A 455 -9.31 5.44 -31.70
CA ILE A 455 -9.04 4.36 -32.67
C ILE A 455 -10.30 3.57 -32.96
N PHE A 456 -11.02 3.11 -31.93
CA PHE A 456 -12.27 2.36 -32.09
C PHE A 456 -13.34 3.16 -32.83
N SER A 457 -13.47 4.45 -32.52
CA SER A 457 -14.40 5.35 -33.19
C SER A 457 -14.06 5.50 -34.68
N THR A 458 -12.79 5.69 -35.02
CA THR A 458 -12.32 5.81 -36.40
C THR A 458 -12.54 4.54 -37.21
N ILE A 459 -12.22 3.36 -36.65
CA ILE A 459 -12.45 2.06 -37.31
C ILE A 459 -13.91 1.86 -37.68
N VAL A 460 -14.83 2.23 -36.79
CA VAL A 460 -16.28 2.12 -37.02
C VAL A 460 -16.76 3.18 -38.01
N HIS A 461 -16.31 4.43 -37.85
CA HIS A 461 -16.67 5.54 -38.72
C HIS A 461 -16.27 5.29 -40.17
N ASP A 462 -15.03 4.82 -40.38
CA ASP A 462 -14.46 4.52 -41.70
C ASP A 462 -14.98 3.18 -42.27
N ARG A 463 -15.90 2.52 -41.55
CA ARG A 463 -16.57 1.27 -41.93
C ARG A 463 -15.59 0.12 -42.18
N LEU A 464 -14.44 0.14 -41.53
CA LEU A 464 -13.49 -0.98 -41.55
C LEU A 464 -14.07 -2.19 -40.81
N MET A 465 -14.82 -1.93 -39.72
CA MET A 465 -15.56 -2.95 -38.97
C MET A 465 -16.88 -2.37 -38.44
N THR A 466 -17.90 -3.23 -38.30
CA THR A 466 -19.11 -2.88 -37.54
C THR A 466 -18.83 -2.86 -36.04
N VAL A 467 -19.63 -2.13 -35.26
CA VAL A 467 -19.54 -2.13 -33.79
C VAL A 467 -19.58 -3.55 -33.24
N LYS A 468 -20.48 -4.39 -33.76
CA LYS A 468 -20.60 -5.80 -33.35
C LYS A 468 -19.28 -6.57 -33.59
N GLN A 469 -18.69 -6.45 -34.77
CA GLN A 469 -17.43 -7.12 -35.08
C GLN A 469 -16.29 -6.67 -34.16
N LEU A 470 -16.20 -5.37 -33.87
CA LEU A 470 -15.20 -4.83 -32.94
C LEU A 470 -15.40 -5.39 -31.53
N LEU A 471 -16.63 -5.38 -31.02
CA LEU A 471 -16.96 -5.91 -29.69
C LEU A 471 -16.69 -7.41 -29.61
N ASP A 472 -17.06 -8.17 -30.64
CA ASP A 472 -16.79 -9.60 -30.71
C ASP A 472 -15.27 -9.88 -30.70
N LEU A 473 -14.45 -9.06 -31.35
CA LEU A 473 -12.99 -9.21 -31.33
C LEU A 473 -12.40 -8.93 -29.94
N VAL A 474 -12.77 -7.80 -29.31
CA VAL A 474 -12.16 -7.41 -28.03
C VAL A 474 -12.63 -8.32 -26.89
N ASN A 475 -13.94 -8.62 -26.83
CA ASN A 475 -14.51 -9.41 -25.74
C ASN A 475 -14.13 -10.89 -25.80
N ASN A 476 -13.77 -11.41 -26.99
CA ASN A 476 -13.32 -12.79 -27.17
C ASN A 476 -11.80 -12.91 -27.34
N PHE A 477 -11.05 -11.83 -27.09
CA PHE A 477 -9.58 -11.88 -27.12
C PHE A 477 -9.08 -12.85 -26.05
N SER A 478 -8.22 -13.79 -26.45
CA SER A 478 -7.67 -14.80 -25.56
C SER A 478 -6.45 -14.24 -24.81
N TYR A 479 -6.69 -13.63 -23.66
CA TYR A 479 -5.62 -13.19 -22.76
C TYR A 479 -4.80 -14.37 -22.25
N GLY A 480 -3.49 -14.15 -22.09
CA GLY A 480 -2.59 -15.17 -21.58
C GLY A 480 -2.89 -15.53 -20.12
N ARG A 481 -2.34 -16.65 -19.65
CA ARG A 481 -2.52 -17.10 -18.25
C ARG A 481 -2.14 -16.01 -17.23
N HIS A 482 -1.11 -15.22 -17.53
CA HIS A 482 -0.61 -14.17 -16.64
C HIS A 482 -1.52 -12.93 -16.58
N ASP A 483 -2.33 -12.69 -17.61
CA ASP A 483 -3.19 -11.49 -17.71
C ASP A 483 -4.64 -11.77 -17.34
N ARG A 484 -4.99 -13.03 -17.04
CA ARG A 484 -6.37 -13.47 -16.79
C ARG A 484 -7.05 -12.67 -15.68
N ASP A 485 -6.31 -12.35 -14.62
CA ASP A 485 -6.82 -11.59 -13.47
C ASP A 485 -6.91 -10.08 -13.71
N SER A 486 -6.35 -9.59 -14.83
CA SER A 486 -6.38 -8.18 -15.26
C SER A 486 -7.14 -8.02 -16.59
N THR A 487 -7.99 -8.99 -16.94
CA THR A 487 -8.76 -8.95 -18.18
C THR A 487 -9.68 -7.72 -18.19
N PRO A 488 -9.71 -6.95 -19.30
CA PRO A 488 -10.60 -5.80 -19.41
C PRO A 488 -12.07 -6.18 -19.20
N PRO A 489 -12.89 -5.30 -18.58
CA PRO A 489 -14.31 -5.54 -18.47
C PRO A 489 -14.98 -5.55 -19.86
N LEU A 490 -16.06 -6.33 -19.98
CA LEU A 490 -16.80 -6.46 -21.23
C LEU A 490 -17.20 -5.10 -21.82
N LEU A 491 -16.75 -4.85 -23.05
CA LEU A 491 -17.15 -3.69 -23.83
C LEU A 491 -18.57 -3.87 -24.37
N LYS A 492 -19.29 -2.75 -24.48
CA LYS A 492 -20.68 -2.65 -24.90
C LYS A 492 -20.83 -1.50 -25.89
N ASP A 493 -21.90 -1.50 -26.68
CA ASP A 493 -22.16 -0.47 -27.71
C ASP A 493 -22.07 0.97 -27.17
N ASN A 494 -22.59 1.20 -25.95
CA ASN A 494 -22.57 2.52 -25.33
C ASN A 494 -21.15 2.98 -25.00
N HIS A 495 -20.21 2.08 -24.71
CA HIS A 495 -18.81 2.45 -24.44
C HIS A 495 -18.13 3.01 -25.70
N ILE A 496 -18.46 2.45 -26.87
CA ILE A 496 -17.96 2.94 -28.17
C ILE A 496 -18.62 4.27 -28.51
N ARG A 497 -19.95 4.36 -28.38
CA ARG A 497 -20.71 5.58 -28.70
C ARG A 497 -20.34 6.76 -27.79
N ASP A 498 -20.23 6.50 -26.49
CA ASP A 498 -19.97 7.54 -25.49
C ASP A 498 -18.46 7.81 -25.34
N GLN A 499 -17.62 7.12 -26.13
CA GLN A 499 -16.16 7.22 -26.15
C GLN A 499 -15.52 7.03 -24.76
N LYS A 500 -15.97 5.99 -24.05
CA LYS A 500 -15.56 5.71 -22.66
C LYS A 500 -15.17 4.25 -22.50
N ILE A 501 -13.88 4.01 -22.32
CA ILE A 501 -13.35 2.68 -22.01
C ILE A 501 -13.49 2.42 -20.49
N PRO A 502 -14.28 1.40 -20.08
CA PRO A 502 -14.40 1.01 -18.67
C PRO A 502 -13.14 0.29 -18.16
N GLY A 503 -13.05 0.10 -16.85
CA GLY A 503 -11.98 -0.67 -16.20
C GLY A 503 -11.05 0.17 -15.34
N LYS A 504 -10.31 -0.53 -14.47
CA LYS A 504 -9.20 -0.01 -13.65
C LYS A 504 -7.95 0.20 -14.51
N ALA A 505 -6.97 0.94 -14.01
CA ALA A 505 -5.69 1.13 -14.70
C ALA A 505 -5.08 -0.17 -15.27
N ILE A 506 -4.96 -1.20 -14.44
CA ILE A 506 -4.36 -2.48 -14.83
C ILE A 506 -5.19 -3.26 -15.86
N GLU A 507 -6.50 -3.01 -15.91
CA GLU A 507 -7.43 -3.62 -16.87
C GLU A 507 -7.47 -2.84 -18.20
N LYS A 508 -6.81 -1.68 -18.27
CA LYS A 508 -6.71 -0.81 -19.46
C LYS A 508 -5.32 -0.83 -20.08
N TYR A 509 -4.37 -1.50 -19.42
CA TYR A 509 -2.98 -1.64 -19.86
C TYR A 509 -2.86 -2.61 -21.04
#